data_AF-A0A2V7M8L1-F1
#
_entry.id   AF-A0A2V7M8L1-F1
#
_cell.length_a   1.000
_cell.length_b   1.000
_cell.length_c   1.000
_cell.angle_alpha   90.00
_cell.angle_beta   90.00
_cell.angle_gamma   90.00
#
_symmetry.space_group_name_H-M   'P 1'
#
loop_
_entity.id
_entity.type
_entity.pdbx_description
1 polymer ?
#
loop_
_entity_poly.entity_id
_entity_poly.type
_entity_poly.pdbx_seq_one_letter_code
_entity_poly.pdbx_strand_id
1 'polypeptide(L)'
;MFVVASGDWVKVLLVILLGVLVHVFGSNIVVPRIMQRKVDIPPVLTIAIVLVMGALLGAIGLIVAVPVLCVTMVLIRHILYREIYGEAGNAEAAVLRPTEPWTGVERRQAAGSAK
;
A
#
# COMPACT_ATOMS: atom_id res chain seq x y z
N MET A 1 -12.85 -31.55 2.90
CA MET A 1 -13.26 -32.76 3.66
C MET A 1 -13.38 -34.04 2.82
N PHE A 2 -13.58 -33.99 1.49
CA PHE A 2 -13.79 -35.22 0.70
C PHE A 2 -12.53 -36.03 0.29
N VAL A 3 -11.32 -35.46 0.31
CA VAL A 3 -10.09 -36.18 -0.11
C VAL A 3 -9.51 -37.07 0.99
N VAL A 4 -9.73 -36.74 2.27
CA VAL A 4 -9.19 -37.51 3.41
C VAL A 4 -9.91 -38.86 3.58
N ALA A 5 -11.19 -38.94 3.18
CA ALA A 5 -11.98 -40.16 3.31
C ALA A 5 -11.58 -41.27 2.31
N SER A 6 -10.90 -40.94 1.20
CA SER A 6 -10.59 -41.90 0.13
C SER A 6 -9.24 -42.64 0.33
N GLY A 7 -8.56 -42.49 1.47
CA GLY A 7 -7.29 -43.19 1.74
C GLY A 7 -6.08 -42.70 0.91
N ASP A 8 -6.27 -41.76 -0.01
CA ASP A 8 -5.21 -41.17 -0.83
C ASP A 8 -4.47 -40.05 -0.08
N TRP A 9 -3.72 -40.42 0.97
CA TRP A 9 -2.85 -39.50 1.73
C TRP A 9 -1.85 -38.74 0.83
N VAL A 10 -1.48 -39.34 -0.29
CA VAL A 10 -0.60 -38.74 -1.31
C VAL A 10 -1.23 -37.49 -1.94
N LYS A 11 -2.55 -37.49 -2.21
CA LYS A 11 -3.25 -36.32 -2.79
C LYS A 11 -3.32 -35.17 -1.80
N VAL A 12 -3.52 -35.46 -0.51
CA VAL A 12 -3.52 -34.46 0.56
C VAL A 12 -2.15 -33.79 0.67
N LEU A 13 -1.07 -34.58 0.67
CA LEU A 13 0.29 -34.06 0.73
C LEU A 13 0.61 -33.16 -0.48
N LEU A 14 0.19 -33.56 -1.68
CA LEU A 14 0.43 -32.82 -2.92
C LEU A 14 -0.32 -31.48 -2.94
N VAL A 15 -1.57 -31.43 -2.44
CA VAL A 15 -2.33 -30.18 -2.31
C VAL A 15 -1.69 -29.22 -1.30
N ILE A 16 -1.23 -29.74 -0.15
CA ILE A 16 -0.51 -28.93 0.85
C ILE A 16 0.79 -28.39 0.24
N LEU A 17 1.58 -29.24 -0.42
CA LEU A 17 2.83 -28.85 -1.04
C LEU A 17 2.61 -27.76 -2.11
N LEU A 18 1.62 -27.95 -2.98
CA LEU A 18 1.27 -26.97 -4.03
C LEU A 18 0.77 -25.66 -3.43
N GLY A 19 -0.05 -25.73 -2.39
CA GLY A 19 -0.54 -24.56 -1.66
C GLY A 19 0.59 -23.76 -1.01
N VAL A 20 1.53 -24.43 -0.35
CA VAL A 20 2.72 -23.79 0.24
C VAL A 20 3.60 -23.18 -0.85
N LEU A 21 3.84 -23.89 -1.96
CA LEU A 21 4.65 -23.38 -3.07
C LEU A 21 4.06 -22.07 -3.61
N VAL A 22 2.77 -22.09 -4.00
CA VAL A 22 2.07 -20.89 -4.52
C VAL A 22 2.07 -19.77 -3.49
N HIS A 23 1.83 -20.09 -2.22
CA HIS A 23 1.81 -19.11 -1.14
C HIS A 23 3.17 -18.46 -0.91
N VAL A 24 4.26 -19.23 -0.94
CA VAL A 24 5.62 -18.70 -0.80
C VAL A 24 5.99 -17.80 -1.99
N PHE A 25 5.66 -18.20 -3.22
CA PHE A 25 5.92 -17.37 -4.40
C PHE A 25 5.11 -16.07 -4.40
N GLY A 26 3.83 -16.12 -3.99
CA GLY A 26 2.97 -14.93 -3.90
C GLY A 26 3.34 -14.00 -2.74
N SER A 27 3.60 -14.55 -1.57
CA SER A 27 3.78 -13.77 -0.33
C SER A 27 5.23 -13.30 -0.14
N ASN A 28 6.23 -14.12 -0.47
CA ASN A 28 7.63 -13.82 -0.18
C ASN A 28 8.36 -13.05 -1.30
N ILE A 29 7.85 -13.02 -2.54
CA ILE A 29 8.50 -12.31 -3.66
C ILE A 29 7.77 -11.02 -4.06
N VAL A 30 6.43 -11.05 -4.07
CA VAL A 30 5.63 -9.90 -4.54
C VAL A 30 5.67 -8.78 -3.49
N VAL A 31 5.41 -9.11 -2.23
CA VAL A 31 5.36 -8.14 -1.13
C VAL A 31 6.66 -7.35 -0.95
N PRO A 32 7.87 -7.95 -0.90
CA PRO A 32 9.10 -7.16 -0.73
C PRO A 32 9.44 -6.29 -1.94
N ARG A 33 9.13 -6.73 -3.16
CA ARG A 33 9.38 -5.95 -4.39
C ARG A 33 8.61 -4.62 -4.42
N ILE A 34 7.40 -4.59 -3.86
CA ILE A 34 6.62 -3.34 -3.73
C ILE A 34 7.09 -2.51 -2.53
N MET A 35 7.48 -3.15 -1.42
CA MET A 35 7.84 -2.45 -0.17
C MET A 35 9.24 -1.83 -0.18
N GLN A 36 10.13 -2.26 -1.08
CA GLN A 36 11.55 -1.84 -1.10
C GLN A 36 11.81 -0.35 -1.37
N ARG A 37 10.82 0.45 -1.76
CA ARG A 37 11.10 1.81 -2.24
C ARG A 37 10.91 2.95 -1.25
N LYS A 38 10.11 2.87 -0.19
CA LYS A 38 9.91 4.06 0.69
C LYS A 38 9.44 3.71 2.08
N VAL A 39 10.35 3.30 2.96
CA VAL A 39 10.23 3.71 4.35
C VAL A 39 11.61 3.72 4.99
N ASP A 40 12.25 4.87 4.94
CA ASP A 40 13.37 5.24 5.81
C ASP A 40 12.85 5.42 7.25
N ILE A 41 12.08 4.47 7.77
CA ILE A 41 11.78 4.42 9.21
C ILE A 41 13.02 3.78 9.79
N PRO A 42 13.86 4.52 10.51
CA PRO A 42 15.05 3.94 11.08
C PRO A 42 14.61 2.79 12.00
N PRO A 43 15.00 1.53 11.72
CA PRO A 43 14.61 0.38 12.56
C PRO A 43 14.98 0.60 14.03
N VAL A 44 16.05 1.35 14.24
CA VAL A 44 16.50 1.86 15.54
C VAL A 44 15.42 2.64 16.29
N LEU A 45 14.59 3.45 15.63
CA LEU A 45 13.51 4.23 16.26
C LEU A 45 12.40 3.30 16.78
N THR A 46 12.12 2.24 16.03
CA THR A 46 11.16 1.21 16.43
C THR A 46 11.63 0.50 17.68
N ILE A 47 12.89 0.04 17.69
CA ILE A 47 13.50 -0.63 18.84
C ILE A 47 13.54 0.30 20.06
N ALA A 48 13.88 1.58 19.86
CA ALA A 48 13.90 2.57 20.94
C ALA A 48 12.52 2.75 21.59
N ILE A 49 11.44 2.92 20.81
CA ILE A 49 10.09 3.04 21.37
C ILE A 49 9.65 1.76 22.09
N VAL A 50 9.95 0.58 21.52
CA VAL A 50 9.63 -0.71 22.16
C VAL A 50 10.34 -0.86 23.50
N LEU A 51 11.61 -0.47 23.58
CA LEU A 51 12.37 -0.49 24.83
C LEU A 51 11.83 0.50 25.86
N VAL A 52 11.52 1.73 25.43
CA VAL A 52 10.97 2.77 26.32
C VAL A 52 9.59 2.33 26.85
N MET A 53 8.69 1.87 25.99
CA MET A 53 7.36 1.42 26.39
C MET A 53 7.40 0.11 27.18
N GLY A 54 8.26 -0.82 26.79
CA GLY A 54 8.50 -2.06 27.54
C GLY A 54 9.05 -1.81 28.94
N ALA A 55 9.91 -0.80 29.10
CA ALA A 55 10.43 -0.42 30.42
C ALA A 55 9.38 0.30 31.28
N LEU A 56 8.50 1.12 30.69
CA LEU A 56 7.46 1.88 31.41
C LEU A 56 6.28 1.01 31.86
N LEU A 57 5.83 0.07 31.02
CA LEU A 57 4.59 -0.69 31.19
C LEU A 57 4.83 -2.21 31.29
N GLY A 58 6.07 -2.68 31.18
CA GLY A 58 6.40 -4.10 31.16
C GLY A 58 5.94 -4.78 29.86
N ALA A 59 5.47 -6.03 29.97
CA ALA A 59 5.03 -6.82 28.81
C ALA A 59 3.87 -6.17 28.02
N ILE A 60 3.00 -5.41 28.69
CA ILE A 60 1.88 -4.69 28.07
C ILE A 60 2.42 -3.59 27.14
N GLY A 61 3.53 -2.96 27.53
CA GLY A 61 4.20 -1.94 26.73
C GLY A 61 4.68 -2.43 25.37
N LEU A 62 5.05 -3.71 25.24
CA LEU A 62 5.46 -4.28 23.95
C LEU A 62 4.30 -4.37 22.95
N ILE A 63 3.11 -4.73 23.41
CA ILE A 63 1.92 -4.86 22.54
C ILE A 63 1.49 -3.48 22.04
N VAL A 64 1.52 -2.49 22.93
CA VAL A 64 1.07 -1.13 22.65
C VAL A 64 2.14 -0.29 21.94
N ALA A 65 3.42 -0.66 22.01
CA ALA A 65 4.51 0.07 21.37
C ALA A 65 4.31 0.24 19.85
N VAL A 66 3.87 -0.82 19.17
CA VAL A 66 3.68 -0.82 17.70
C VAL A 66 2.61 0.19 17.26
N PRO A 67 1.36 0.16 17.78
CA PRO A 67 0.34 1.14 17.39
C PRO A 67 0.72 2.57 17.80
N VAL A 68 1.36 2.76 18.97
CA VAL A 68 1.80 4.10 19.42
C VAL A 68 2.86 4.68 18.49
N LEU A 69 3.87 3.88 18.14
CA LEU A 69 4.90 4.28 17.18
C LEU A 69 4.26 4.64 15.82
N CYS A 70 3.33 3.81 15.34
CA CYS A 70 2.64 4.04 14.08
C CYS A 70 1.89 5.38 14.08
N VAL A 71 1.08 5.64 15.10
CA VAL A 71 0.33 6.91 15.24
C VAL A 71 1.28 8.10 15.35
N THR A 72 2.32 7.99 16.18
CA THR A 72 3.31 9.06 16.36
C THR A 72 3.99 9.41 15.04
N MET A 73 4.39 8.40 14.28
CA MET A 73 5.06 8.59 13.01
C MET A 73 4.12 9.16 11.94
N VAL A 74 2.88 8.69 11.88
CA VAL A 74 1.86 9.25 10.98
C VAL A 74 1.59 10.70 11.34
N LEU A 75 1.52 11.04 12.62
CA LEU A 75 1.29 12.41 13.09
C LEU A 75 2.46 13.33 12.69
N ILE A 76 3.71 12.91 12.96
CA ILE A 76 4.91 13.66 12.55
C ILE A 76 4.92 13.84 11.03
N ARG A 77 4.68 12.77 10.27
CA ARG A 77 4.63 12.83 8.81
C ARG A 77 3.52 13.76 8.35
N HIS A 78 2.34 13.72 8.96
CA HIS A 78 1.21 14.55 8.58
C HIS A 78 1.47 16.03 8.87
N ILE A 79 1.98 16.37 10.06
CA ILE A 79 2.30 17.76 10.43
C ILE A 79 3.45 18.28 9.54
N LEU A 80 4.54 17.53 9.43
CA LEU A 80 5.71 17.93 8.66
C LEU A 80 5.45 17.98 7.15
N TYR A 81 4.69 17.03 6.58
CA TYR A 81 4.31 17.09 5.17
C TYR A 81 3.32 18.22 4.90
N ARG A 82 2.41 18.53 5.83
CA ARG A 82 1.45 19.62 5.64
C ARG A 82 2.11 20.99 5.60
N GLU A 83 3.21 21.16 6.35
CA GLU A 83 4.00 22.39 6.31
C GLU A 83 4.95 22.49 5.11
N ILE A 84 5.52 21.38 4.63
CA ILE A 84 6.49 21.40 3.52
C ILE A 84 5.83 21.21 2.14
N TYR A 85 4.75 20.44 2.07
CA TYR A 85 3.95 20.16 0.86
C TYR A 85 2.52 20.66 1.09
N GLY A 86 2.34 21.97 1.20
CA GLY A 86 1.04 22.62 1.30
C GLY A 86 0.15 22.48 0.06
N GLU A 87 0.01 21.27 -0.48
CA GLU A 87 -1.01 20.91 -1.45
C GLU A 87 -1.54 19.51 -1.17
N ALA A 88 -2.86 19.38 -1.28
CA ALA A 88 -3.56 18.13 -1.50
C ALA A 88 -3.15 17.51 -2.85
N GLY A 89 -1.89 17.08 -2.95
CA GLY A 89 -1.32 16.51 -4.16
C GLY A 89 -1.99 15.20 -4.51
N ASN A 90 -2.88 15.26 -5.52
CA ASN A 90 -3.45 14.18 -6.33
C ASN A 90 -4.88 13.69 -6.05
N ALA A 91 -5.67 14.37 -5.20
CA ALA A 91 -7.13 14.17 -5.26
C ALA A 91 -7.79 15.09 -6.32
N GLU A 92 -7.20 16.26 -6.58
CA GLU A 92 -7.76 17.29 -7.48
C GLU A 92 -7.36 17.10 -8.95
N ALA A 93 -6.21 16.48 -9.23
CA ALA A 93 -5.73 16.23 -10.59
C ALA A 93 -6.60 15.25 -11.41
N ALA A 94 -7.53 14.53 -10.76
CA ALA A 94 -8.51 13.68 -11.43
C ALA A 94 -9.88 14.37 -11.65
N VAL A 95 -10.16 15.46 -10.94
CA VAL A 95 -11.46 16.15 -10.97
C VAL A 95 -11.43 17.37 -11.92
N LEU A 96 -10.26 17.94 -12.18
CA LEU A 96 -10.07 19.04 -13.12
C LEU A 96 -9.51 18.54 -14.47
N ARG A 97 -10.20 17.60 -15.12
CA ARG A 97 -10.15 17.53 -16.59
C ARG A 97 -11.33 18.34 -17.14
N PRO A 98 -11.13 19.59 -17.57
CA PRO A 98 -11.98 20.15 -18.60
C PRO A 98 -11.87 19.22 -19.81
N THR A 99 -12.95 18.51 -20.10
CA THR A 99 -13.20 18.00 -21.45
C THR A 99 -13.14 19.24 -22.34
N GLU A 100 -12.17 19.25 -23.26
CA GLU A 100 -12.00 20.35 -24.20
C GLU A 100 -13.37 20.72 -24.75
N PRO A 101 -13.87 21.96 -24.53
CA PRO A 101 -15.08 22.38 -25.19
C PRO A 101 -14.73 22.46 -26.65
N TRP A 102 -15.23 21.48 -27.39
CA TRP A 102 -15.28 21.43 -28.85
C TRP A 102 -15.57 22.84 -29.40
N THR A 103 -14.51 23.51 -29.86
CA THR A 103 -14.61 24.83 -30.48
C THR A 103 -14.81 24.60 -31.97
N GLY A 104 -16.05 24.81 -32.44
CA GLY A 104 -16.51 24.58 -33.81
C GLY A 104 -15.92 25.51 -34.88
N VAL A 105 -14.60 25.73 -34.87
CA VAL A 105 -13.84 26.48 -35.87
C VAL A 105 -13.74 25.70 -37.20
N GLU A 106 -13.91 24.37 -37.18
CA GLU A 106 -13.91 23.52 -38.38
C GLU A 106 -15.12 23.72 -39.30
N ARG A 107 -16.27 24.20 -38.80
CA ARG A 107 -17.47 24.40 -39.66
C ARG A 107 -17.27 25.47 -40.73
N ARG A 108 -16.32 26.40 -40.55
CA ARG A 108 -15.96 27.40 -41.57
C ARG A 108 -15.07 26.83 -42.67
N GLN A 109 -14.25 25.83 -42.36
CA GLN A 109 -13.40 25.17 -43.35
C GLN A 109 -14.21 24.21 -44.25
N ALA A 110 -15.25 23.57 -43.70
CA ALA A 110 -16.17 22.75 -44.50
C ALA A 110 -17.04 23.56 -45.48
N ALA A 111 -17.42 24.79 -45.12
CA ALA A 111 -18.29 25.64 -45.96
C ALA A 111 -17.54 26.39 -47.08
N GLY A 112 -16.21 26.58 -46.96
CA GLY A 112 -15.38 27.21 -47.99
C GLY A 112 -14.84 26.26 -49.07
N SER A 113 -15.00 24.94 -48.87
CA SER A 113 -14.52 23.91 -49.80
C SER A 113 -15.56 23.47 -50.83
N ALA A 114 -16.81 23.91 -50.72
CA ALA A 114 -17.84 23.68 -51.72
C ALA A 114 -17.99 24.94 -52.60
N LYS A 115 -16.98 25.12 -53.44
CA LYS A 115 -17.08 25.89 -54.66
C LYS A 115 -17.89 25.10 -55.69
#